data_AF-A0A6G5A582-F1
#
_entry.id   AF-A0A6G5A582-F1
#
_cell.length_a   1.000
_cell.length_b   1.000
_cell.length_c   1.000
_cell.angle_alpha   90.00
_cell.angle_beta   90.00
_cell.angle_gamma   90.00
#
_symmetry.space_group_name_H-M   'P 1'
#
loop_
_entity.id
_entity.type
_entity.pdbx_description
1 polymer ?
#
loop_
_entity_poly.entity_id
_entity_poly.type
_entity_poly.pdbx_seq_one_letter_code
_entity_poly.pdbx_strand_id
1 'polypeptide(L)'
;MALYSIWLWLCLLITVIISSNLATKPQAATTKPKKTGPWLFLASSITYLHLTTRDLPLVTCVKAIPTSQDVKNRTLSQIVQFMLSSGEKRYEHVDYKPIMNRQRVKAFTFGSSATASNITYIFYDNSTFEDSAVINMKNHTQEDVTEVWELWVTNSFFKRTHEDQAAYIANYKKLCNCEDPKQYKPEGCEDTSYKLIIL
;
A
#
# COMPACT_ATOMS: atom_id res chain seq x y z
N MET A 1 -2.35 -20.24 85.33
CA MET A 1 -1.65 -18.93 85.29
C MET A 1 -0.56 -19.04 84.25
N ALA A 2 -0.48 -18.01 83.41
CA ALA A 2 0.25 -17.94 82.15
C ALA A 2 1.75 -18.22 82.28
N LEU A 3 2.36 -18.55 81.12
CA LEU A 3 3.58 -17.94 80.54
C LEU A 3 4.28 -19.01 79.68
N TYR A 4 4.27 -18.87 78.35
CA TYR A 4 5.43 -18.56 77.49
C TYR A 4 5.43 -19.60 76.35
N SER A 5 5.89 -19.38 75.14
CA SER A 5 6.42 -18.21 74.44
C SER A 5 6.60 -18.70 72.99
N ILE A 6 6.32 -17.83 72.01
CA ILE A 6 7.07 -17.77 70.75
C ILE A 6 7.16 -19.10 69.98
N TRP A 7 6.11 -19.46 69.25
CA TRP A 7 6.25 -20.26 68.03
C TRP A 7 5.23 -19.88 66.95
N LEU A 8 4.86 -18.60 66.96
CA LEU A 8 4.10 -17.91 65.92
C LEU A 8 5.10 -16.94 65.29
N TRP A 9 5.81 -17.36 64.23
CA TRP A 9 6.48 -16.51 63.22
C TRP A 9 7.59 -17.27 62.48
N LEU A 10 7.28 -18.16 61.52
CA LEU A 10 8.31 -18.57 60.54
C LEU A 10 7.86 -19.21 59.22
N CYS A 11 6.58 -19.10 58.81
CA CYS A 11 6.16 -19.72 57.53
C CYS A 11 5.35 -18.81 56.61
N LEU A 12 5.70 -17.52 56.50
CA LEU A 12 5.10 -16.61 55.51
C LEU A 12 6.15 -15.69 54.88
N LEU A 13 7.13 -16.29 54.20
CA LEU A 13 7.95 -15.60 53.19
C LEU A 13 8.09 -16.54 51.98
N ILE A 14 6.99 -16.72 51.25
CA ILE A 14 7.06 -17.18 49.87
C ILE A 14 7.56 -15.97 49.08
N THR A 15 8.87 -15.88 48.88
CA THR A 15 9.44 -14.99 47.87
C THR A 15 9.00 -15.51 46.51
N VAL A 16 7.91 -14.95 45.99
CA VAL A 16 7.57 -15.07 44.57
C VAL A 16 8.66 -14.34 43.82
N ILE A 17 9.70 -15.07 43.40
CA ILE A 17 10.60 -14.62 42.35
C ILE A 17 9.73 -14.61 41.09
N ILE A 18 9.10 -13.48 40.82
CA ILE A 18 8.53 -13.19 39.51
C ILE A 18 9.75 -13.14 38.59
N SER A 19 10.05 -14.27 37.96
CA SER A 19 10.93 -14.33 36.80
C SER A 19 10.48 -13.22 35.88
N SER A 20 11.31 -12.19 35.77
CA SER A 20 11.10 -11.11 34.82
C SER A 20 11.13 -11.80 33.47
N ASN A 21 9.93 -12.10 32.95
CA ASN A 21 9.77 -12.61 31.61
C ASN A 21 10.66 -11.75 30.74
N LEU A 22 11.63 -12.39 30.07
CA LEU A 22 12.27 -11.81 28.91
C LEU A 22 11.11 -11.30 28.06
N ALA A 23 10.87 -9.99 28.13
CA ALA A 23 10.09 -9.25 27.18
C ALA A 23 10.94 -9.23 25.92
N THR A 24 11.05 -10.41 25.31
CA THR A 24 11.41 -10.56 23.92
C THR A 24 10.38 -9.71 23.21
N LYS A 25 10.79 -8.52 22.75
CA LYS A 25 10.00 -7.74 21.80
C LYS A 25 9.40 -8.75 20.82
N PRO A 26 8.09 -8.77 20.58
CA PRO A 26 7.57 -9.59 19.50
C PRO A 26 8.30 -9.11 18.26
N GLN A 27 9.28 -9.90 17.83
CA GLN A 27 9.90 -9.77 16.54
C GLN A 27 8.77 -10.13 15.62
N ALA A 28 8.07 -9.09 15.14
CA ALA A 28 6.96 -9.24 14.20
C ALA A 28 7.49 -10.17 13.12
N ALA A 29 6.92 -11.38 13.05
CA ALA A 29 7.39 -12.38 12.11
C ALA A 29 7.30 -11.75 10.72
N THR A 30 8.46 -11.48 10.11
CA THR A 30 8.54 -10.88 8.78
C THR A 30 7.91 -11.88 7.81
N THR A 31 6.61 -11.72 7.58
CA THR A 31 5.85 -12.62 6.74
C THR A 31 6.23 -12.29 5.31
N LYS A 32 6.79 -13.29 4.62
CA LYS A 32 7.23 -13.14 3.23
C LYS A 32 6.09 -12.54 2.41
N PRO A 33 6.39 -11.57 1.52
CA PRO A 33 5.42 -11.03 0.59
C PRO A 33 4.66 -12.12 -0.15
N LYS A 34 3.33 -12.12 -0.05
CA LYS A 34 2.50 -13.07 -0.79
C LYS A 34 2.30 -12.54 -2.20
N LYS A 35 2.75 -13.30 -3.20
CA LYS A 35 2.56 -12.96 -4.62
C LYS A 35 1.08 -12.96 -4.96
N THR A 36 0.69 -12.04 -5.83
CA THR A 36 -0.68 -11.94 -6.35
C THR A 36 -0.68 -11.60 -7.83
N GLY A 37 -1.84 -11.74 -8.48
CA GLY A 37 -2.04 -11.35 -9.87
C GLY A 37 -2.54 -9.91 -9.99
N PRO A 38 -2.37 -9.25 -11.14
CA PRO A 38 -2.79 -7.86 -11.37
C PRO A 38 -4.25 -7.58 -11.02
N TRP A 39 -5.15 -8.48 -11.43
CA TRP A 39 -6.58 -8.35 -11.16
C TRP A 39 -6.89 -8.38 -9.67
N LEU A 40 -6.30 -9.35 -8.94
CA LEU A 40 -6.56 -9.48 -7.52
C LEU A 40 -5.94 -8.31 -6.74
N PHE A 41 -4.76 -7.81 -7.16
CA PHE A 41 -4.17 -6.62 -6.58
C PHE A 41 -5.12 -5.42 -6.65
N LEU A 42 -5.56 -5.04 -7.87
CA LEU A 42 -6.43 -3.89 -8.08
C LEU A 42 -7.83 -4.04 -7.46
N ALA A 43 -8.36 -5.28 -7.38
CA ALA A 43 -9.72 -5.52 -6.87
C ALA A 43 -9.81 -5.66 -5.35
N SER A 44 -8.70 -5.98 -4.67
CA SER A 44 -8.74 -6.46 -3.27
C SER A 44 -8.92 -5.38 -2.21
N SER A 45 -8.39 -4.18 -2.42
CA SER A 45 -8.37 -3.14 -1.38
C SER A 45 -8.10 -1.76 -1.94
N ILE A 46 -8.25 -0.74 -1.09
CA ILE A 46 -7.78 0.62 -1.40
C ILE A 46 -6.26 0.57 -1.57
N THR A 47 -5.80 1.12 -2.69
CA THR A 47 -4.38 1.24 -3.01
C THR A 47 -3.99 2.72 -3.03
N TYR A 48 -2.75 3.00 -2.67
CA TYR A 48 -2.17 4.35 -2.61
C TYR A 48 -1.01 4.40 -3.59
N LEU A 49 -0.93 5.47 -4.36
CA LEU A 49 0.26 5.75 -5.15
C LEU A 49 1.37 6.12 -4.16
N HIS A 50 2.45 5.34 -4.12
CA HIS A 50 3.57 5.59 -3.22
C HIS A 50 4.74 6.26 -3.93
N LEU A 51 5.11 5.78 -5.12
CA LEU A 51 6.15 6.36 -5.95
C LEU A 51 5.65 6.53 -7.38
N THR A 52 6.07 7.59 -8.06
CA THR A 52 5.85 7.77 -9.49
C THR A 52 7.00 8.52 -10.17
N THR A 53 7.25 8.23 -11.44
CA THR A 53 8.17 9.05 -12.28
C THR A 53 7.48 10.27 -12.89
N ARG A 54 6.15 10.39 -12.76
CA ARG A 54 5.39 11.53 -13.27
C ARG A 54 5.34 12.64 -12.22
N ASP A 55 5.57 13.86 -12.65
CA ASP A 55 5.25 15.01 -11.82
C ASP A 55 3.72 15.28 -11.85
N LEU A 56 3.09 15.26 -10.69
CA LEU A 56 1.71 15.69 -10.50
C LEU A 56 1.72 16.92 -9.60
N PRO A 57 1.84 18.13 -10.19
CA PRO A 57 1.93 19.35 -9.41
C PRO A 57 0.66 19.53 -8.59
N LEU A 58 0.82 20.11 -7.40
CA LEU A 58 -0.26 20.37 -6.43
C LEU A 58 -0.93 19.12 -5.84
N VAL A 59 -0.62 17.91 -6.30
CA VAL A 59 -1.13 16.68 -5.71
C VAL A 59 -0.29 16.33 -4.48
N THR A 60 -0.95 16.04 -3.36
CA THR A 60 -0.31 15.63 -2.09
C THR A 60 -0.46 14.14 -1.83
N CYS A 61 -1.49 13.51 -2.39
CA CYS A 61 -1.72 12.08 -2.30
C CYS A 61 -2.66 11.59 -3.40
N VAL A 62 -2.52 10.33 -3.81
CA VAL A 62 -3.44 9.65 -4.72
C VAL A 62 -3.81 8.29 -4.15
N LYS A 63 -5.10 7.95 -4.16
CA LYS A 63 -5.57 6.61 -3.82
C LYS A 63 -6.60 6.11 -4.83
N ALA A 64 -6.63 4.81 -5.06
CA ALA A 64 -7.60 4.15 -5.91
C ALA A 64 -8.50 3.25 -5.06
N ILE A 65 -9.81 3.41 -5.23
CA ILE A 65 -10.85 2.73 -4.48
C ILE A 65 -11.60 1.79 -5.44
N PRO A 66 -11.56 0.46 -5.24
CA PRO A 66 -12.36 -0.48 -6.03
C PRO A 66 -13.85 -0.21 -5.86
N THR A 67 -14.60 -0.17 -6.98
CA THR A 67 -16.04 0.10 -6.97
C THR A 67 -16.86 -1.04 -7.54
N SER A 68 -16.40 -1.66 -8.63
CA SER A 68 -17.09 -2.78 -9.27
C SER A 68 -16.09 -3.83 -9.74
N GLN A 69 -16.52 -5.08 -9.82
CA GLN A 69 -15.71 -6.18 -10.30
C GLN A 69 -16.57 -7.23 -11.01
N ASP A 70 -16.06 -7.74 -12.13
CA ASP A 70 -16.61 -8.91 -12.81
C ASP A 70 -15.54 -10.01 -12.82
N VAL A 71 -15.71 -11.01 -11.96
CA VAL A 71 -14.75 -12.12 -11.80
C VAL A 71 -14.64 -12.95 -13.09
N LYS A 72 -15.75 -13.12 -13.81
CA LYS A 72 -15.81 -13.96 -15.02
C LYS A 72 -15.03 -13.30 -16.15
N ASN A 73 -15.28 -12.01 -16.37
CA ASN A 73 -14.64 -11.24 -17.44
C ASN A 73 -13.30 -10.62 -17.01
N ARG A 74 -12.95 -10.70 -15.72
CA ARG A 74 -11.76 -10.09 -15.11
C ARG A 74 -11.64 -8.59 -15.39
N THR A 75 -12.78 -7.91 -15.46
CA THR A 75 -12.85 -6.45 -15.49
C THR A 75 -13.06 -5.92 -14.08
N LEU A 76 -12.70 -4.67 -13.85
CA LEU A 76 -12.95 -3.96 -12.60
C LEU A 76 -13.03 -2.45 -12.87
N SER A 77 -13.72 -1.74 -11.98
CA SER A 77 -13.75 -0.28 -11.98
C SER A 77 -13.19 0.25 -10.67
N GLN A 78 -12.55 1.42 -10.72
CA GLN A 78 -12.08 2.14 -9.55
C GLN A 78 -12.51 3.61 -9.61
N ILE A 79 -12.55 4.24 -8.44
CA ILE A 79 -12.47 5.69 -8.32
C ILE A 79 -11.05 6.02 -7.89
N VAL A 80 -10.33 6.77 -8.72
CA VAL A 80 -9.03 7.35 -8.38
C VAL A 80 -9.27 8.73 -7.78
N GLN A 81 -8.92 8.88 -6.51
CA GLN A 81 -9.02 10.13 -5.78
C GLN A 81 -7.64 10.79 -5.71
N PHE A 82 -7.57 12.05 -6.15
CA PHE A 82 -6.43 12.93 -6.00
C PHE A 82 -6.72 13.94 -4.89
N MET A 83 -5.84 14.01 -3.89
CA MET A 83 -5.84 15.08 -2.90
C MET A 83 -4.94 16.20 -3.38
N LEU A 84 -5.45 17.42 -3.42
CA LEU A 84 -4.67 18.61 -3.75
C LEU A 84 -4.11 19.28 -2.51
N SER A 85 -3.06 20.08 -2.67
CA SER A 85 -2.46 20.91 -1.62
C SER A 85 -3.43 21.96 -1.07
N SER A 86 -4.48 22.30 -1.81
CA SER A 86 -5.59 23.14 -1.35
C SER A 86 -6.55 22.44 -0.40
N GLY A 87 -6.44 21.10 -0.24
CA GLY A 87 -7.43 20.27 0.44
C GLY A 87 -8.62 19.84 -0.43
N GLU A 88 -8.69 20.33 -1.68
CA GLU A 88 -9.68 19.89 -2.65
C GLU A 88 -9.44 18.42 -3.06
N LYS A 89 -10.53 17.67 -3.25
CA LYS A 89 -10.51 16.30 -3.75
C LYS A 89 -10.98 16.28 -5.20
N ARG A 90 -10.20 15.68 -6.09
CA ARG A 90 -10.62 15.36 -7.45
C ARG A 90 -10.80 13.86 -7.62
N TYR A 91 -11.77 13.47 -8.42
CA TYR A 91 -12.12 12.07 -8.62
C TYR A 91 -12.11 11.75 -10.12
N GLU A 92 -11.53 10.62 -10.47
CA GLU A 92 -11.55 10.06 -11.81
C GLU A 92 -12.13 8.64 -11.74
N HIS A 93 -13.13 8.36 -12.57
CA HIS A 93 -13.66 7.01 -12.73
C HIS A 93 -12.86 6.26 -13.78
N VAL A 94 -12.39 5.06 -13.44
CA VAL A 94 -11.55 4.26 -14.34
C VAL A 94 -12.15 2.86 -14.49
N ASP A 95 -12.47 2.51 -15.73
CA ASP A 95 -12.96 1.19 -16.12
C ASP A 95 -11.85 0.39 -16.80
N TYR A 96 -11.35 -0.63 -16.12
CA TYR A 96 -10.24 -1.44 -16.60
C TYR A 96 -10.71 -2.64 -17.42
N LYS A 97 -10.15 -2.77 -18.63
CA LYS A 97 -10.30 -3.92 -19.51
C LYS A 97 -9.02 -4.77 -19.47
N PRO A 98 -9.09 -6.08 -19.19
CA PRO A 98 -7.89 -6.89 -19.04
C PRO A 98 -7.24 -7.21 -20.39
N ILE A 99 -5.91 -7.20 -20.42
CA ILE A 99 -5.09 -7.83 -21.46
C ILE A 99 -4.61 -9.18 -20.93
N MET A 100 -4.99 -10.24 -21.64
CA MET A 100 -4.73 -11.62 -21.25
C MET A 100 -3.46 -12.17 -21.92
N ASN A 101 -2.69 -12.96 -21.19
CA ASN A 101 -1.60 -13.80 -21.71
C ASN A 101 -1.70 -15.19 -21.08
N ARG A 102 -1.85 -16.25 -21.90
CA ARG A 102 -1.99 -17.65 -21.43
C ARG A 102 -2.95 -17.77 -20.24
N GLN A 103 -4.14 -17.17 -20.36
CA GLN A 103 -5.21 -17.14 -19.34
C GLN A 103 -4.91 -16.34 -18.04
N ARG A 104 -3.80 -15.60 -17.97
CA ARG A 104 -3.48 -14.69 -16.87
C ARG A 104 -3.62 -13.24 -17.31
N VAL A 105 -4.11 -12.38 -16.43
CA VAL A 105 -4.11 -10.94 -16.69
C VAL A 105 -2.66 -10.46 -16.56
N LYS A 106 -2.16 -9.76 -17.58
CA LYS A 106 -0.80 -9.18 -17.60
C LYS A 106 -0.84 -7.66 -17.53
N ALA A 107 -1.88 -7.07 -18.12
CA ALA A 107 -2.04 -5.63 -18.18
C ALA A 107 -3.53 -5.28 -18.20
N PHE A 108 -3.83 -4.00 -18.05
CA PHE A 108 -5.16 -3.45 -18.24
C PHE A 108 -5.11 -2.26 -19.18
N THR A 109 -6.21 -2.01 -19.89
CA THR A 109 -6.42 -0.77 -20.63
C THR A 109 -7.61 -0.01 -20.08
N PHE A 110 -7.56 1.31 -20.17
CA PHE A 110 -8.67 2.20 -19.87
C PHE A 110 -8.56 3.47 -20.72
N GLY A 111 -9.71 4.12 -20.96
CA GLY A 111 -9.75 5.41 -21.64
C GLY A 111 -9.50 6.54 -20.66
N SER A 112 -8.63 7.48 -21.01
CA SER A 112 -8.49 8.74 -20.26
C SER A 112 -9.36 9.81 -20.89
N SER A 113 -10.35 10.31 -20.15
CA SER A 113 -11.19 11.42 -20.61
C SER A 113 -10.39 12.72 -20.79
N ALA A 114 -9.32 12.90 -20.02
CA ALA A 114 -8.46 14.08 -20.06
C ALA A 114 -7.61 14.19 -21.34
N THR A 115 -7.24 13.06 -21.93
CA THR A 115 -6.29 13.03 -23.08
C THR A 115 -6.87 12.35 -24.33
N ALA A 116 -8.12 11.89 -24.28
CA ALA A 116 -8.78 11.14 -25.34
C ALA A 116 -7.94 9.96 -25.87
N SER A 117 -7.08 9.39 -25.02
CA SER A 117 -6.15 8.31 -25.36
C SER A 117 -6.44 7.04 -24.56
N ASN A 118 -5.94 5.92 -25.07
CA ASN A 118 -5.97 4.65 -24.38
C ASN A 118 -4.69 4.47 -23.57
N ILE A 119 -4.85 4.38 -22.25
CA ILE A 119 -3.75 4.11 -21.33
C ILE A 119 -3.66 2.61 -21.09
N THR A 120 -2.45 2.07 -21.07
CA THR A 120 -2.17 0.67 -20.73
C THR A 120 -1.37 0.60 -19.44
N TYR A 121 -1.90 -0.11 -18.44
CA TYR A 121 -1.23 -0.44 -17.18
C TYR A 121 -0.61 -1.83 -17.27
N ILE A 122 0.71 -1.91 -17.35
CA ILE A 122 1.46 -3.16 -17.45
C ILE A 122 2.00 -3.55 -16.08
N PHE A 123 1.72 -4.78 -15.66
CA PHE A 123 2.17 -5.32 -14.39
C PHE A 123 3.35 -6.28 -14.59
N TYR A 124 4.26 -6.29 -13.61
CA TYR A 124 5.41 -7.17 -13.60
C TYR A 124 5.19 -8.33 -12.60
N ASP A 125 5.18 -9.56 -13.10
CA ASP A 125 4.87 -10.78 -12.32
C ASP A 125 5.77 -10.97 -11.08
N ASN A 126 7.02 -10.50 -11.13
CA ASN A 126 7.96 -10.58 -10.00
C ASN A 126 7.89 -9.37 -9.05
N SER A 127 6.98 -8.44 -9.30
CA SER A 127 6.83 -7.19 -8.55
C SER A 127 5.37 -6.87 -8.26
N THR A 128 4.52 -7.91 -8.21
CA THR A 128 3.09 -7.82 -7.88
C THR A 128 2.80 -8.74 -6.69
N PHE A 129 2.52 -8.13 -5.55
CA PHE A 129 2.27 -8.75 -4.25
C PHE A 129 0.96 -8.21 -3.67
N GLU A 130 0.39 -8.89 -2.67
CA GLU A 130 -0.87 -8.45 -2.06
C GLU A 130 -0.81 -7.04 -1.44
N ASP A 131 0.38 -6.54 -1.15
CA ASP A 131 0.59 -5.23 -0.53
C ASP A 131 1.23 -4.19 -1.44
N SER A 132 1.70 -4.57 -2.63
CA SER A 132 2.40 -3.67 -3.53
C SER A 132 2.42 -4.16 -4.98
N ALA A 133 2.38 -3.24 -5.93
CA ALA A 133 2.58 -3.53 -7.34
C ALA A 133 3.38 -2.42 -8.03
N VAL A 134 4.38 -2.81 -8.81
CA VAL A 134 5.04 -1.93 -9.77
C VAL A 134 4.29 -1.98 -11.10
N ILE A 135 3.81 -0.83 -11.54
CA ILE A 135 3.01 -0.66 -12.75
C ILE A 135 3.77 0.26 -13.72
N ASN A 136 3.85 -0.16 -14.97
CA ASN A 136 4.30 0.70 -16.07
C ASN A 136 3.07 1.16 -16.84
N MET A 137 2.77 2.44 -16.73
CA MET A 137 1.73 3.14 -17.46
C MET A 137 2.27 3.61 -18.81
N LYS A 138 1.72 3.09 -19.90
CA LYS A 138 1.98 3.54 -21.26
C LYS A 138 0.79 4.30 -21.81
N ASN A 139 0.99 5.55 -22.17
CA ASN A 139 0.01 6.34 -22.90
C ASN A 139 0.39 6.36 -24.38
N HIS A 140 -0.47 5.78 -25.22
CA HIS A 140 -0.31 5.83 -26.67
C HIS A 140 -1.08 7.02 -27.22
N THR A 141 -0.37 8.09 -27.59
CA THR A 141 -0.91 9.14 -28.45
C THR A 141 -0.54 8.85 -29.91
N GLN A 142 -1.15 9.53 -30.88
CA GLN A 142 -0.92 9.26 -32.32
C GLN A 142 0.55 9.45 -32.74
N GLU A 143 1.34 10.22 -32.00
CA GLU A 143 2.72 10.58 -32.37
C GLU A 143 3.77 10.20 -31.32
N ASP A 144 3.39 9.96 -30.05
CA ASP A 144 4.35 9.60 -28.98
C ASP A 144 3.80 8.59 -27.96
N VAL A 145 4.73 7.79 -27.41
CA VAL A 145 4.48 6.91 -26.25
C VAL A 145 5.10 7.55 -25.03
N THR A 146 4.26 8.07 -24.13
CA THR A 146 4.73 8.50 -22.80
C THR A 146 4.71 7.30 -21.86
N GLU A 147 5.84 7.06 -21.18
CA GLU A 147 6.02 5.98 -20.22
C GLU A 147 6.17 6.53 -18.80
N VAL A 148 5.35 6.04 -17.88
CA VAL A 148 5.36 6.42 -16.47
C VAL A 148 5.41 5.17 -15.61
N TRP A 149 6.22 5.19 -14.56
CA TRP A 149 6.34 4.08 -13.63
C TRP A 149 5.74 4.44 -12.29
N GLU A 150 4.91 3.56 -11.76
CA GLU A 150 4.19 3.78 -10.50
C GLU A 150 4.39 2.59 -9.55
N LEU A 151 4.62 2.88 -8.27
CA LEU A 151 4.54 1.91 -7.19
C LEU A 151 3.24 2.16 -6.43
N TRP A 152 2.29 1.25 -6.55
CA TRP A 152 1.04 1.27 -5.79
C TRP A 152 1.16 0.34 -4.59
N VAL A 153 0.64 0.75 -3.44
CA VAL A 153 0.73 0.00 -2.18
C VAL A 153 -0.59 -0.05 -1.44
N THR A 154 -0.81 -1.07 -0.61
CA THR A 154 -1.98 -1.16 0.28
C THR A 154 -1.61 -0.75 1.71
N ASN A 155 -2.61 -0.65 2.60
CA ASN A 155 -2.36 -0.41 4.03
C ASN A 155 -1.40 -1.44 4.68
N SER A 156 -1.32 -2.66 4.14
CA SER A 156 -0.42 -3.70 4.65
C SER A 156 1.06 -3.38 4.44
N PHE A 157 1.38 -2.61 3.40
CA PHE A 157 2.75 -2.17 3.12
C PHE A 157 3.30 -1.31 4.27
N PHE A 158 2.51 -0.37 4.78
CA PHE A 158 2.93 0.54 5.86
C PHE A 158 3.08 -0.16 7.22
N LYS A 159 2.58 -1.39 7.36
CA LYS A 159 2.76 -2.23 8.55
C LYS A 159 4.05 -3.06 8.51
N ARG A 160 4.75 -3.09 7.37
CA ARG A 160 6.03 -3.79 7.22
C ARG A 160 7.17 -3.03 7.87
N THR A 161 8.27 -3.74 8.12
CA THR A 161 9.51 -3.11 8.60
C THR A 161 10.08 -2.16 7.55
N HIS A 162 10.93 -1.23 7.98
CA HIS A 162 11.58 -0.30 7.06
C HIS A 162 12.47 -1.02 6.03
N GLU A 163 13.11 -2.12 6.41
CA GLU A 163 13.94 -2.93 5.52
C GLU A 163 13.10 -3.57 4.40
N ASP A 164 11.94 -4.12 4.75
CA ASP A 164 11.01 -4.69 3.77
C ASP A 164 10.52 -3.62 2.79
N GLN A 165 10.08 -2.46 3.30
CA GLN A 165 9.64 -1.34 2.47
C GLN A 165 10.76 -0.86 1.54
N ALA A 166 11.98 -0.74 2.05
CA ALA A 166 13.15 -0.37 1.26
C ALA A 166 13.44 -1.38 0.13
N ALA A 167 13.22 -2.68 0.36
CA ALA A 167 13.39 -3.69 -0.68
C ALA A 167 12.39 -3.52 -1.84
N TYR A 168 11.12 -3.21 -1.56
CA TYR A 168 10.14 -2.89 -2.60
C TYR A 168 10.51 -1.64 -3.39
N ILE A 169 10.95 -0.60 -2.69
CA ILE A 169 11.39 0.67 -3.31
C ILE A 169 12.63 0.43 -4.19
N ALA A 170 13.61 -0.35 -3.72
CA ALA A 170 14.80 -0.69 -4.49
C ALA A 170 14.44 -1.48 -5.76
N ASN A 171 13.52 -2.43 -5.65
CA ASN A 171 13.03 -3.19 -6.81
C ASN A 171 12.28 -2.29 -7.81
N TYR A 172 11.46 -1.34 -7.34
CA TYR A 172 10.84 -0.33 -8.18
C TYR A 172 11.90 0.50 -8.92
N LYS A 173 12.88 1.07 -8.20
CA LYS A 173 13.97 1.89 -8.79
C LYS A 173 14.75 1.14 -9.85
N LYS A 174 15.02 -0.15 -9.61
CA LYS A 174 15.68 -1.04 -10.56
C LYS A 174 14.85 -1.25 -11.84
N LEU A 175 13.53 -1.39 -11.71
CA LEU A 175 12.64 -1.63 -12.87
C LEU A 175 12.43 -0.37 -13.71
N CYS A 176 12.19 0.78 -13.08
CA CYS A 176 12.01 2.05 -13.79
C CYS A 176 13.34 2.63 -14.32
N ASN A 177 14.49 2.14 -13.84
CA ASN A 177 15.79 2.75 -14.05
C ASN A 177 15.79 4.26 -13.70
N CYS A 178 15.23 4.58 -12.53
CA CYS A 178 15.02 5.95 -12.07
C CYS A 178 15.66 6.21 -10.70
N GLU A 179 16.27 7.38 -10.55
CA GLU A 179 17.03 7.73 -9.33
C GLU A 179 16.12 8.38 -8.27
N ASP A 180 15.36 9.40 -8.67
CA ASP A 180 14.57 10.25 -7.76
C ASP A 180 13.08 10.32 -8.15
N PRO A 181 12.32 9.21 -7.99
CA PRO A 181 10.89 9.22 -8.19
C PRO A 181 10.19 10.10 -7.15
N LYS A 182 9.08 10.73 -7.54
CA LYS A 182 8.21 11.48 -6.63
C LYS A 182 7.58 10.50 -5.64
N GLN A 183 7.74 10.77 -4.35
CA GLN A 183 7.12 9.99 -3.28
C GLN A 183 5.90 10.68 -2.68
N TYR A 184 4.84 9.90 -2.47
CA TYR A 184 3.63 10.30 -1.76
C TYR A 184 3.50 9.55 -0.44
N LYS A 185 2.86 10.23 0.51
CA LYS A 185 2.62 9.74 1.87
C LYS A 185 1.12 9.47 2.05
N PRO A 186 0.71 8.31 2.59
CA PRO A 186 -0.70 7.96 2.75
C PRO A 186 -1.44 8.94 3.69
N GLU A 187 -0.73 9.57 4.63
CA GLU A 187 -1.31 10.56 5.54
C GLU A 187 -1.87 11.78 4.80
N GLY A 188 -1.38 12.05 3.58
CA GLY A 188 -1.92 13.09 2.71
C GLY A 188 -3.29 12.73 2.10
N CYS A 189 -3.75 11.48 2.23
CA CYS A 189 -5.03 11.01 1.71
C CYS A 189 -6.16 10.98 2.77
N GLU A 190 -5.84 11.26 4.04
CA GLU A 190 -6.80 11.35 5.14
C GLU A 190 -7.39 12.74 5.27
N ASP A 191 -8.65 12.83 5.70
CA ASP A 191 -9.30 14.12 5.94
C ASP A 191 -8.64 14.82 7.14
N THR A 192 -7.95 15.94 6.88
CA THR A 192 -7.34 16.80 7.91
C THR A 192 -8.38 17.49 8.81
N SER A 193 -9.68 17.25 8.60
CA SER A 193 -10.81 17.84 9.34
C SER A 193 -10.74 17.66 10.86
N TYR A 194 -9.97 16.69 11.36
CA TYR A 194 -9.85 16.41 12.81
C TYR A 194 -8.60 16.99 13.48
N LYS A 195 -7.68 17.64 12.75
CA LYS A 195 -6.45 18.20 13.35
C LYS A 195 -6.56 19.65 13.83
N LEU A 196 -7.74 20.28 13.76
CA LEU A 196 -7.93 21.70 14.09
C LEU A 196 -8.81 21.99 15.32
N ILE A 197 -9.16 20.99 16.14
CA ILE A 197 -9.88 21.26 17.41
C ILE A 197 -9.20 20.53 18.56
N ILE A 198 -8.02 21.03 18.97
CA ILE A 198 -7.60 21.11 20.38
C ILE A 198 -6.73 22.37 20.49
N LEU A 199 -7.36 23.49 20.86
CA LEU A 199 -6.74 24.66 21.49
C LEU A 199 -7.54 24.96 22.75
#